data_AF-A0A931F5C1-F1
#
_entry.id   AF-A0A931F5C1-F1
#
_cell.length_a   1.000
_cell.length_b   1.000
_cell.length_c   1.000
_cell.angle_alpha   90.00
_cell.angle_beta   90.00
_cell.angle_gamma   90.00
#
_symmetry.space_group_name_H-M   'P 1'
#
loop_
_entity.id
_entity.type
_entity.pdbx_description
1 polymer ?
#
loop_
_entity_poly.entity_id
_entity_poly.type
_entity_poly.pdbx_seq_one_letter_code
_entity_poly.pdbx_strand_id
1 'polypeptide(L)'
;GGWLTVEGRRVDWIYRDLDRVRRVWRDCLGGRYEVGFQVGHPLGFYSHAYAGEVALCRVLADPGGELGALREETSAYPPALRDALIAGLWEADFALATARYGAVGRDPAYAAGALFRALGVACHALHAADGAWLINEKGMIAAADRLPSAPRGFGERAQALPAAVGRTPGEIGHTLDDAVRLIAEVRTACGA
;
A
#
# COMPACT_ATOMS: atom_id res chain seq x y z
N GLY A 1 -16.91 14.82 -6.63
CA GLY A 1 -17.13 13.63 -7.47
C GLY A 1 -18.48 13.04 -7.16
N GLY A 2 -18.77 11.82 -7.63
CA GLY A 2 -20.00 11.11 -7.30
C GLY A 2 -19.99 9.66 -7.79
N TRP A 3 -20.82 8.83 -7.17
CA TRP A 3 -21.05 7.47 -7.62
C TRP A 3 -22.20 7.45 -8.63
N LEU A 4 -21.88 7.06 -9.85
CA LEU A 4 -22.79 7.05 -10.99
C LEU A 4 -23.13 5.61 -11.39
N THR A 5 -24.22 5.47 -12.15
CA THR A 5 -24.49 4.29 -12.96
C THR A 5 -24.62 4.74 -14.41
N VAL A 6 -23.74 4.24 -15.29
CA VAL A 6 -23.74 4.54 -16.72
C VAL A 6 -23.96 3.22 -17.46
N GLU A 7 -25.06 3.12 -18.20
CA GLU A 7 -25.44 1.89 -18.93
C GLU A 7 -25.40 0.62 -18.05
N GLY A 8 -25.92 0.72 -16.82
CA GLY A 8 -25.93 -0.39 -15.86
C GLY A 8 -24.60 -0.66 -15.15
N ARG A 9 -23.52 0.06 -15.48
CA ARG A 9 -22.20 -0.10 -14.83
C ARG A 9 -21.99 0.94 -13.74
N ARG A 10 -21.45 0.52 -12.59
CA ARG A 10 -21.05 1.43 -11.49
C ARG A 10 -19.78 2.18 -11.88
N VAL A 11 -19.80 3.51 -11.74
CA VAL A 11 -18.68 4.40 -12.05
C VAL A 11 -18.42 5.31 -10.85
N ASP A 12 -17.18 5.38 -10.40
CA ASP A 12 -16.74 6.39 -9.44
C ASP A 12 -16.15 7.58 -10.20
N TRP A 13 -16.82 8.72 -10.14
CA TRP A 13 -16.37 9.95 -10.80
C TRP A 13 -15.70 10.85 -9.78
N ILE A 14 -14.39 11.07 -9.89
CA ILE A 14 -13.63 11.77 -8.86
C ILE A 14 -12.96 13.01 -9.46
N TYR A 15 -13.06 14.15 -8.76
CA TYR A 15 -12.31 15.35 -9.12
C TYR A 15 -10.97 15.36 -8.39
N ARG A 16 -9.92 15.69 -9.13
CA ARG A 16 -8.55 15.87 -8.63
C ARG A 16 -8.10 17.27 -8.97
N ASP A 17 -7.62 17.99 -7.96
CA ASP A 17 -6.94 19.28 -8.15
C ASP A 17 -5.53 19.01 -8.69
N LEU A 18 -5.26 19.49 -9.90
CA LEU A 18 -3.99 19.25 -10.58
C LEU A 18 -2.81 19.91 -9.86
N ASP A 19 -3.02 21.05 -9.19
CA ASP A 19 -1.96 21.70 -8.41
C ASP A 19 -1.55 20.84 -7.22
N ARG A 20 -2.52 20.17 -6.59
CA ARG A 20 -2.25 19.18 -5.54
C ARG A 20 -1.50 17.97 -6.09
N VAL A 21 -1.91 17.44 -7.25
CA VAL A 21 -1.22 16.30 -7.88
C VAL A 21 0.24 16.67 -8.19
N ARG A 22 0.49 17.85 -8.77
CA ARG A 22 1.86 18.34 -9.06
C ARG A 22 2.70 18.55 -7.80
N ARG A 23 2.08 19.02 -6.71
CA ARG A 23 2.76 19.12 -5.40
C ARG A 23 3.19 17.75 -4.89
N VAL A 24 2.27 16.80 -4.87
CA VAL A 24 2.55 15.42 -4.45
C VAL A 24 3.62 14.79 -5.34
N TRP A 25 3.57 15.00 -6.65
CA TRP A 25 4.61 14.52 -7.56
C TRP A 25 6.01 15.03 -7.18
N ARG A 26 6.14 16.34 -6.90
CA ARG A 26 7.39 16.92 -6.40
C ARG A 26 7.83 16.36 -5.05
N ASP A 27 6.88 16.00 -4.19
CA ASP A 27 7.17 15.32 -2.92
C ASP A 27 7.70 13.91 -3.16
N CYS A 28 7.07 13.13 -4.05
CA CYS A 28 7.53 11.81 -4.46
C CYS A 28 8.96 11.85 -5.03
N LEU A 29 9.26 12.84 -5.89
CA LEU A 29 10.61 13.06 -6.42
C LEU A 29 11.66 13.29 -5.32
N GLY A 30 11.26 13.87 -4.19
CA GLY A 30 12.09 14.06 -3.01
C GLY A 30 11.95 12.98 -1.94
N GLY A 31 11.33 11.83 -2.24
CA GLY A 31 11.14 10.74 -1.29
C GLY A 31 10.16 11.03 -0.16
N ARG A 32 9.28 12.02 -0.32
CA ARG A 32 8.29 12.40 0.68
C ARG A 32 6.91 11.86 0.31
N TYR A 33 6.23 11.31 1.29
CA TYR A 33 4.84 10.93 1.20
C TYR A 33 4.16 11.13 2.55
N GLU A 34 2.84 11.22 2.52
CA GLU A 34 1.98 11.32 3.70
C GLU A 34 1.01 10.14 3.71
N VAL A 35 0.62 9.70 4.90
CA VAL A 35 -0.48 8.74 5.08
C VAL A 35 -1.59 9.45 5.85
N GLY A 36 -2.65 9.82 5.14
CA GLY A 36 -3.79 10.55 5.70
C GLY A 36 -4.95 9.64 6.07
N PHE A 37 -5.73 10.02 7.09
CA PHE A 37 -7.03 9.38 7.31
C PHE A 37 -8.02 9.81 6.22
N GLN A 38 -8.68 8.85 5.58
CA GLN A 38 -9.74 9.09 4.63
C GLN A 38 -10.80 7.99 4.76
N VAL A 39 -12.08 8.39 4.85
CA VAL A 39 -13.19 7.45 4.90
C VAL A 39 -13.16 6.53 3.68
N GLY A 40 -13.25 5.23 3.91
CA GLY A 40 -13.18 4.20 2.87
C GLY A 40 -11.76 3.69 2.58
N HIS A 41 -10.72 4.22 3.25
CA HIS A 41 -9.35 3.74 3.18
C HIS A 41 -8.87 3.26 4.55
N PRO A 42 -9.16 2.00 4.94
CA PRO A 42 -8.80 1.49 6.27
C PRO A 42 -7.29 1.44 6.53
N LEU A 43 -6.46 1.39 5.48
CA LEU A 43 -5.00 1.43 5.60
C LEU A 43 -4.47 2.88 5.80
N GLY A 44 -5.30 3.88 5.51
CA GLY A 44 -4.88 5.26 5.28
C GLY A 44 -4.61 5.52 3.80
N PHE A 45 -4.83 6.76 3.37
CA PHE A 45 -4.58 7.22 2.01
C PHE A 45 -3.12 7.65 1.88
N TYR A 46 -2.34 6.90 1.10
CA TYR A 46 -0.96 7.24 0.78
C TYR A 46 -0.94 8.32 -0.30
N SER A 47 -0.33 9.47 0.00
CA SER A 47 -0.38 10.64 -0.89
C SER A 47 0.11 10.34 -2.30
N HIS A 48 1.15 9.50 -2.45
CA HIS A 48 1.71 9.12 -3.74
C HIS A 48 0.70 8.45 -4.69
N ALA A 49 -0.46 8.00 -4.20
CA ALA A 49 -1.58 7.55 -5.03
C ALA A 49 -2.02 8.62 -6.05
N TYR A 50 -1.94 9.92 -5.74
CA TYR A 50 -2.25 10.99 -6.71
C TYR A 50 -1.36 10.93 -7.96
N ALA A 51 -0.06 10.71 -7.79
CA ALA A 51 0.88 10.58 -8.91
C ALA A 51 0.69 9.24 -9.63
N GLY A 52 0.50 8.15 -8.87
CA GLY A 52 0.23 6.83 -9.43
C GLY A 52 -1.07 6.75 -10.24
N GLU A 53 -2.13 7.46 -9.85
CA GLU A 53 -3.37 7.58 -10.63
C GLU A 53 -3.07 8.15 -12.03
N VAL A 54 -2.26 9.21 -12.12
CA VAL A 54 -1.87 9.79 -13.42
C VAL A 54 -1.04 8.82 -14.25
N ALA A 55 -0.05 8.15 -13.64
CA ALA A 55 0.81 7.19 -14.30
C ALA A 55 0.05 5.99 -14.89
N LEU A 56 -0.91 5.45 -14.12
CA LEU A 56 -1.64 4.23 -14.45
C LEU A 56 -2.87 4.47 -15.34
N CYS A 57 -3.52 5.61 -15.22
CA CYS A 57 -4.76 5.88 -15.96
C CYS A 57 -4.52 6.13 -17.46
N ARG A 58 -5.60 5.95 -18.22
CA ARG A 58 -5.68 6.32 -19.62
C ARG A 58 -6.26 7.72 -19.74
N VAL A 59 -5.54 8.62 -20.40
CA VAL A 59 -6.04 9.95 -20.75
C VAL A 59 -7.14 9.80 -21.80
N LEU A 60 -8.33 10.33 -21.50
CA LEU A 60 -9.47 10.33 -22.42
C LEU A 60 -9.65 11.66 -23.14
N ALA A 61 -9.30 12.77 -22.49
CA ALA A 61 -9.30 14.12 -23.05
C ALA A 61 -8.25 14.97 -22.34
N ASP A 62 -7.45 15.70 -23.11
CA ASP A 62 -6.44 16.63 -22.60
C ASP A 62 -6.18 17.74 -23.63
N PRO A 63 -7.13 18.68 -23.80
CA PRO A 63 -6.98 19.75 -24.77
C PRO A 63 -5.81 20.70 -24.45
N GLY A 64 -5.36 20.74 -23.19
CA GLY A 64 -4.25 21.58 -22.74
C GLY A 64 -2.88 20.89 -22.78
N GLY A 65 -2.82 19.58 -23.00
CA GLY A 65 -1.58 18.78 -23.00
C GLY A 65 -0.92 18.58 -21.62
N GLU A 66 -1.47 19.20 -20.58
CA GLU A 66 -0.85 19.24 -19.25
C GLU A 66 -0.92 17.89 -18.51
N LEU A 67 -1.96 17.10 -18.77
CA LEU A 67 -2.15 15.79 -18.15
C LEU A 67 -1.28 14.74 -18.86
N GLY A 68 -1.15 14.83 -20.18
CA GLY A 68 -0.25 14.01 -20.98
C GLY A 68 1.20 14.20 -20.56
N ALA A 69 1.66 15.45 -20.46
CA ALA A 69 3.01 15.76 -19.97
C ALA A 69 3.25 15.20 -18.55
N LEU A 70 2.29 15.39 -17.63
CA LEU A 70 2.43 14.86 -16.28
C LEU A 70 2.43 13.32 -16.25
N ARG A 71 1.70 12.66 -17.14
CA ARG A 71 1.72 11.19 -17.28
C ARG A 71 3.06 10.67 -17.79
N GLU A 72 3.71 11.39 -18.70
CA GLU A 72 5.06 11.06 -19.15
C GLU A 72 6.07 11.19 -17.99
N GLU A 73 6.00 12.29 -17.23
CA GLU A 73 6.86 12.49 -16.06
C GLU A 73 6.68 11.39 -15.00
N THR A 74 5.42 11.01 -14.72
CA THR A 74 5.08 10.02 -13.68
C THR A 74 5.25 8.57 -14.13
N SER A 75 5.62 8.33 -15.40
CA SER A 75 5.88 6.99 -15.93
C SER A 75 7.13 6.34 -15.34
N ALA A 76 8.12 7.16 -14.97
CA ALA A 76 9.31 6.71 -14.27
C ALA A 76 9.07 6.77 -12.75
N TYR A 77 9.22 5.63 -12.08
CA TYR A 77 9.05 5.56 -10.63
C TYR A 77 10.22 6.28 -9.92
N PRO A 78 9.97 7.24 -9.00
CA PRO A 78 11.05 8.00 -8.37
C PRO A 78 11.91 7.12 -7.46
N PRO A 79 13.25 7.07 -7.66
CA PRO A 79 14.15 6.31 -6.79
C PRO A 79 14.05 6.75 -5.32
N ALA A 80 13.94 8.05 -5.06
CA ALA A 80 13.81 8.57 -3.69
C ALA A 80 12.51 8.12 -3.01
N LEU A 81 11.39 8.01 -3.74
CA LEU A 81 10.14 7.47 -3.19
C LEU A 81 10.28 5.98 -2.89
N ARG A 82 10.93 5.23 -3.79
CA ARG A 82 11.21 3.81 -3.55
C ARG A 82 11.95 3.62 -2.24
N ASP A 83 13.07 4.32 -2.09
CA ASP A 83 13.94 4.16 -0.93
C ASP A 83 13.21 4.56 0.37
N ALA A 84 12.36 5.60 0.32
CA ALA A 84 11.54 6.02 1.46
C ALA A 84 10.47 4.99 1.85
N LEU A 85 9.77 4.39 0.89
CA LEU A 85 8.75 3.37 1.16
C LEU A 85 9.36 2.05 1.67
N ILE A 86 10.52 1.66 1.13
CA ILE A 86 11.28 0.51 1.63
C ILE A 86 11.77 0.78 3.06
N ALA A 87 12.32 1.97 3.33
CA ALA A 87 12.71 2.37 4.67
C ALA A 87 11.51 2.31 5.64
N GLY A 88 10.30 2.65 5.18
CA GLY A 88 9.05 2.55 5.92
C GLY A 88 8.68 1.16 6.45
N LEU A 89 9.35 0.08 6.01
CA LEU A 89 9.12 -1.29 6.52
C LEU A 89 9.29 -1.42 8.04
N TRP A 90 10.06 -0.54 8.69
CA TRP A 90 10.15 -0.53 10.16
C TRP A 90 8.78 -0.42 10.85
N GLU A 91 7.80 0.23 10.21
CA GLU A 91 6.46 0.38 10.75
C GLU A 91 5.72 -0.96 10.85
N ALA A 92 5.96 -1.88 9.91
CA ALA A 92 5.40 -3.23 9.96
C ALA A 92 5.92 -3.97 11.20
N ASP A 93 7.24 -3.90 11.45
CA ASP A 93 7.85 -4.50 12.64
C ASP A 93 7.28 -3.90 13.92
N PHE A 94 7.12 -2.57 13.96
CA PHE A 94 6.54 -1.89 15.10
C PHE A 94 5.09 -2.31 15.36
N ALA A 95 4.26 -2.40 14.32
CA ALA A 95 2.87 -2.84 14.44
C ALA A 95 2.75 -4.29 14.96
N LEU A 96 3.60 -5.19 14.48
CA LEU A 96 3.60 -6.59 14.95
C LEU A 96 4.12 -6.70 16.39
N ALA A 97 5.13 -5.91 16.75
CA ALA A 97 5.63 -5.85 18.12
C ALA A 97 4.57 -5.32 19.09
N THR A 98 3.87 -4.24 18.75
CA THR A 98 2.80 -3.69 19.61
C THR A 98 1.63 -4.67 19.72
N ALA A 99 1.28 -5.41 18.67
CA ALA A 99 0.27 -6.46 18.74
C ALA A 99 0.66 -7.61 19.68
N ARG A 100 1.96 -7.94 19.75
CA ARG A 100 2.48 -8.97 20.66
C ARG A 100 2.46 -8.52 22.12
N TYR A 101 2.83 -7.27 22.40
CA TYR A 101 2.98 -6.77 23.77
C TYR A 101 1.74 -6.06 24.34
N GLY A 102 0.84 -5.55 23.50
CA GLY A 102 -0.43 -4.98 23.93
C GLY A 102 -1.35 -6.02 24.60
N ALA A 103 -2.18 -5.61 25.57
CA ALA A 103 -3.21 -6.41 26.29
C ALA A 103 -2.87 -7.90 26.61
N VAL A 104 -1.60 -8.29 26.67
CA VAL A 104 -1.10 -9.67 26.84
C VAL A 104 -1.38 -10.61 25.65
N GLY A 105 -1.39 -10.09 24.40
CA GLY A 105 -1.63 -10.91 23.19
C GLY A 105 -3.03 -11.53 23.17
N ARG A 106 -4.00 -10.91 23.84
CA ARG A 106 -5.37 -11.41 24.03
C ARG A 106 -6.41 -10.71 23.16
N ASP A 107 -6.00 -9.71 22.39
CA ASP A 107 -6.90 -8.90 21.56
C ASP A 107 -6.77 -9.29 20.08
N PRO A 108 -7.62 -10.21 19.59
CA PRO A 108 -7.62 -10.59 18.18
C PRO A 108 -8.05 -9.44 17.26
N ALA A 109 -8.83 -8.48 17.73
CA ALA A 109 -9.23 -7.34 16.90
C ALA A 109 -8.05 -6.40 16.66
N TYR A 110 -7.28 -6.10 17.72
CA TYR A 110 -6.07 -5.31 17.59
C TYR A 110 -5.00 -6.03 16.75
N ALA A 111 -4.81 -7.34 16.96
CA ALA A 111 -3.90 -8.14 16.16
C ALA A 111 -4.28 -8.14 14.66
N ALA A 112 -5.56 -8.27 14.34
CA ALA A 112 -6.05 -8.18 12.95
C ALA A 112 -5.73 -6.81 12.32
N GLY A 113 -5.93 -5.71 13.07
CA GLY A 113 -5.60 -4.36 12.62
C GLY A 113 -4.11 -4.15 12.38
N ALA A 114 -3.27 -4.65 13.30
CA ALA A 114 -1.81 -4.60 13.17
C ALA A 114 -1.30 -5.42 11.99
N LEU A 115 -1.83 -6.63 11.78
CA LEU A 115 -1.53 -7.45 10.61
C LEU A 115 -1.90 -6.73 9.32
N PHE A 116 -3.10 -6.15 9.25
CA PHE A 116 -3.53 -5.40 8.07
C PHE A 116 -2.60 -4.21 7.78
N ARG A 117 -2.17 -3.49 8.82
CA ARG A 117 -1.20 -2.39 8.69
C ARG A 117 0.16 -2.88 8.20
N ALA A 118 0.72 -3.92 8.83
CA ALA A 118 2.01 -4.49 8.47
C ALA A 118 2.03 -5.01 7.02
N LEU A 119 0.98 -5.72 6.60
CA LEU A 119 0.83 -6.22 5.24
C LEU A 119 0.67 -5.07 4.22
N GLY A 120 -0.04 -3.99 4.57
CA GLY A 120 -0.16 -2.83 3.71
C GLY A 120 1.16 -2.11 3.48
N VAL A 121 1.94 -1.91 4.55
CA VAL A 121 3.31 -1.34 4.46
C VAL A 121 4.20 -2.24 3.59
N ALA A 122 4.15 -3.56 3.79
CA ALA A 122 4.90 -4.52 2.98
C ALA A 122 4.52 -4.46 1.48
N CYS A 123 3.23 -4.37 1.15
CA CYS A 123 2.77 -4.22 -0.23
C CYS A 123 3.32 -2.94 -0.86
N HIS A 124 3.30 -1.81 -0.15
CA HIS A 124 3.90 -0.56 -0.65
C HIS A 124 5.41 -0.69 -0.89
N ALA A 125 6.14 -1.36 0.01
CA ALA A 125 7.58 -1.58 -0.14
C ALA A 125 7.92 -2.49 -1.33
N LEU A 126 7.19 -3.60 -1.53
CA LEU A 126 7.38 -4.48 -2.70
C LEU A 126 7.09 -3.74 -4.01
N HIS A 127 6.00 -2.99 -4.06
CA HIS A 127 5.67 -2.15 -5.21
C HIS A 127 6.77 -1.13 -5.49
N ALA A 128 7.27 -0.46 -4.45
CA ALA A 128 8.39 0.46 -4.57
C ALA A 128 9.67 -0.21 -5.11
N ALA A 129 10.05 -1.37 -4.56
CA ALA A 129 11.23 -2.13 -4.98
C ALA A 129 11.21 -2.44 -6.49
N ASP A 130 10.03 -2.76 -7.02
CA ASP A 130 9.82 -3.09 -8.43
C ASP A 130 9.49 -1.87 -9.30
N GLY A 131 9.52 -0.65 -8.74
CA GLY A 131 9.18 0.57 -9.46
C GLY A 131 7.73 0.61 -9.95
N ALA A 132 6.83 -0.04 -9.24
CA ALA A 132 5.41 -0.15 -9.56
C ALA A 132 4.56 0.73 -8.64
N TRP A 133 3.53 1.37 -9.20
CA TRP A 133 2.59 2.19 -8.43
C TRP A 133 1.54 1.32 -7.72
N LEU A 134 1.36 1.54 -6.41
CA LEU A 134 0.21 1.05 -5.63
C LEU A 134 -0.65 2.24 -5.22
N ILE A 135 -1.88 2.30 -5.75
CA ILE A 135 -2.75 3.49 -5.60
C ILE A 135 -3.92 3.28 -4.63
N ASN A 136 -4.14 2.06 -4.15
CA ASN A 136 -5.12 1.76 -3.11
C ASN A 136 -4.86 0.38 -2.48
N GLU A 137 -5.53 0.13 -1.37
CA GLU A 137 -5.45 -1.11 -0.58
C GLU A 137 -6.31 -2.26 -1.12
N LYS A 138 -7.24 -1.99 -2.04
CA LYS A 138 -8.18 -2.99 -2.55
C LYS A 138 -7.46 -3.96 -3.47
N GLY A 139 -7.25 -5.19 -2.99
CA GLY A 139 -6.51 -6.21 -3.73
C GLY A 139 -4.99 -5.98 -3.73
N MET A 140 -4.46 -5.12 -2.85
CA MET A 140 -3.02 -4.82 -2.77
C MET A 140 -2.15 -6.06 -2.62
N ILE A 141 -2.60 -7.06 -1.85
CA ILE A 141 -1.85 -8.31 -1.63
C ILE A 141 -1.75 -9.10 -2.93
N ALA A 142 -2.86 -9.25 -3.66
CA ALA A 142 -2.86 -9.94 -4.95
C ALA A 142 -2.06 -9.17 -6.01
N ALA A 143 -2.03 -7.83 -5.94
CA ALA A 143 -1.20 -7.02 -6.81
C ALA A 143 0.30 -7.21 -6.51
N ALA A 144 0.68 -7.15 -5.23
CA ALA A 144 2.04 -7.37 -4.79
C ALA A 144 2.54 -8.80 -5.09
N ASP A 145 1.70 -9.82 -4.95
CA ASP A 145 2.08 -11.22 -5.25
C ASP A 145 2.48 -11.46 -6.72
N ARG A 146 2.06 -10.58 -7.65
CA ARG A 146 2.45 -10.65 -9.07
C ARG A 146 3.78 -9.97 -9.37
N LEU A 147 4.39 -9.30 -8.39
CA LEU A 147 5.65 -8.58 -8.56
C LEU A 147 6.83 -9.55 -8.60
N PRO A 148 7.81 -9.34 -9.50
CA PRO A 148 9.07 -10.08 -9.51
C PRO A 148 9.77 -10.23 -8.15
N SER A 149 9.76 -9.20 -7.29
CA SER A 149 10.39 -9.28 -5.97
C SER A 149 9.58 -10.00 -4.91
N ALA A 150 8.30 -10.33 -5.16
CA ALA A 150 7.44 -10.90 -4.12
C ALA A 150 8.01 -12.24 -3.58
N PRO A 151 8.06 -12.43 -2.25
CA PRO A 151 8.41 -13.72 -1.67
C PRO A 151 7.51 -14.84 -2.21
N ARG A 152 8.05 -16.06 -2.29
CA ARG A 152 7.29 -17.20 -2.82
C ARG A 152 6.01 -17.42 -2.02
N GLY A 153 4.88 -17.41 -2.72
CA GLY A 153 3.56 -17.60 -2.12
C GLY A 153 3.14 -16.43 -1.21
N PHE A 154 3.69 -15.23 -1.42
CA PHE A 154 3.39 -14.04 -0.62
C PHE A 154 1.88 -13.82 -0.49
N GLY A 155 1.15 -13.88 -1.60
CA GLY A 155 -0.29 -13.59 -1.63
C GLY A 155 -1.11 -14.54 -0.75
N GLU A 156 -0.89 -15.84 -0.89
CA GLU A 156 -1.55 -16.87 -0.09
C GLU A 156 -1.21 -16.71 1.40
N ARG A 157 0.09 -16.58 1.72
CA ARG A 157 0.57 -16.47 3.10
C ARG A 157 0.08 -15.19 3.76
N ALA A 158 0.12 -14.05 3.06
CA ALA A 158 -0.36 -12.77 3.56
C ALA A 158 -1.87 -12.78 3.82
N GLN A 159 -2.67 -13.41 2.94
CA GLN A 159 -4.12 -13.51 3.13
C GLN A 159 -4.50 -14.48 4.26
N ALA A 160 -3.69 -15.51 4.50
CA ALA A 160 -3.92 -16.44 5.60
C ALA A 160 -3.80 -15.78 6.98
N LEU A 161 -2.92 -14.79 7.15
CA LEU A 161 -2.66 -14.20 8.48
C LEU A 161 -3.90 -13.54 9.10
N PRO A 162 -4.64 -12.62 8.44
CA PRO A 162 -5.86 -12.06 9.02
C PRO A 162 -6.99 -13.09 9.17
N ALA A 163 -7.00 -14.15 8.37
CA ALA A 163 -7.98 -15.24 8.50
C ALA A 163 -7.68 -16.17 9.68
N ALA A 164 -6.42 -16.24 10.12
CA ALA A 164 -5.91 -17.15 11.14
C ALA A 164 -5.52 -16.45 12.45
N VAL A 165 -5.96 -15.22 12.70
CA VAL A 165 -5.56 -14.43 13.89
C VAL A 165 -5.66 -15.22 15.20
N GLY A 166 -6.69 -16.05 15.35
CA GLY A 166 -6.87 -16.88 16.54
C GLY A 166 -7.70 -16.21 17.63
N ARG A 167 -7.93 -16.95 18.72
CA ARG A 167 -8.78 -16.53 19.86
C ARG A 167 -8.04 -16.58 21.18
N THR A 168 -6.93 -17.32 21.24
CA THR A 168 -6.09 -17.48 22.42
C THR A 168 -4.75 -16.77 22.23
N PRO A 169 -4.05 -16.40 23.32
CA PRO A 169 -2.72 -15.82 23.22
C PRO A 169 -1.72 -16.68 22.47
N GLY A 170 -1.84 -18.00 22.58
CA GLY A 170 -0.99 -18.94 21.85
C GLY A 170 -1.24 -18.85 20.34
N GLU A 171 -2.50 -18.90 19.90
CA GLU A 171 -2.83 -18.79 18.47
C GLU A 171 -2.43 -17.44 17.89
N ILE A 172 -2.74 -16.33 18.58
CA ILE A 172 -2.35 -14.98 18.17
C ILE A 172 -0.83 -14.86 18.06
N GLY A 173 -0.10 -15.39 19.05
CA GLY A 173 1.36 -15.43 19.03
C GLY A 173 1.92 -16.14 17.79
N HIS A 174 1.40 -17.32 17.45
CA HIS A 174 1.82 -18.06 16.26
C HIS A 174 1.57 -17.28 14.97
N THR A 175 0.39 -16.68 14.81
CA THR A 175 0.06 -15.88 13.62
C THR A 175 0.95 -14.65 13.52
N LEU A 176 1.28 -14.00 14.64
CA LEU A 176 2.24 -12.88 14.64
C LEU A 176 3.67 -13.35 14.30
N ASP A 177 4.09 -14.53 14.76
CA ASP A 177 5.40 -15.10 14.38
C ASP A 177 5.47 -15.43 12.88
N ASP A 178 4.39 -15.95 12.29
CA ASP A 178 4.30 -16.15 10.84
C ASP A 178 4.36 -14.83 10.07
N ALA A 179 3.69 -13.79 10.57
CA ALA A 179 3.75 -12.46 10.00
C ALA A 179 5.18 -11.87 10.06
N VAL A 180 5.86 -11.98 11.21
CA VAL A 180 7.24 -11.51 11.36
C VAL A 180 8.17 -12.21 10.35
N ARG A 181 8.04 -13.53 10.18
CA ARG A 181 8.81 -14.27 9.17
C ARG A 181 8.54 -13.76 7.75
N LEU A 182 7.28 -13.55 7.40
CA LEU A 182 6.90 -13.03 6.08
C LEU A 182 7.44 -11.62 5.84
N ILE A 183 7.38 -10.73 6.83
CA ILE A 183 7.92 -9.37 6.72
C ILE A 183 9.44 -9.38 6.57
N ALA A 184 10.15 -10.29 7.25
CA ALA A 184 11.60 -10.44 7.09
C ALA A 184 11.98 -10.90 5.66
N GLU A 185 11.18 -11.78 5.05
CA GLU A 185 11.36 -12.17 3.65
C GLU A 185 11.11 -11.00 2.69
N VAL A 186 10.07 -10.18 2.94
CA VAL A 186 9.80 -8.96 2.16
C VAL A 186 10.96 -7.97 2.26
N ARG A 187 11.51 -7.76 3.46
CA ARG A 187 12.67 -6.91 3.68
C ARG A 187 13.87 -7.37 2.86
N THR A 188 14.16 -8.67 2.90
CA THR A 188 15.21 -9.29 2.09
C THR A 188 14.98 -9.06 0.59
N ALA A 189 13.75 -9.26 0.12
CA ALA A 189 13.37 -9.03 -1.27
C ALA A 189 13.51 -7.57 -1.72
N CYS A 190 13.27 -6.61 -0.82
CA CYS A 190 13.44 -5.18 -1.08
C CYS A 190 14.91 -4.72 -0.98
N GLY A 191 15.84 -5.61 -0.59
CA GLY A 191 17.25 -5.26 -0.38
C GLY A 191 17.50 -4.38 0.86
N ALA A 192 16.68 -4.52 1.90
CA ALA A 192 16.70 -3.73 3.14
C ALA A 192 16.93 -4.55 4.41
#